data_AF-A0A7Y2JAI8-F1
#
_entry.id   AF-A0A7Y2JAI8-F1
#
_cell.length_a   1.000
_cell.length_b   1.000
_cell.length_c   1.000
_cell.angle_alpha   90.00
_cell.angle_beta   90.00
_cell.angle_gamma   90.00
#
_symmetry.space_group_name_H-M   'P 1'
#
loop_
_entity.id
_entity.type
_entity.pdbx_description
1 polymer ?
#
loop_
_entity_poly.entity_id
_entity_poly.type
_entity_poly.pdbx_seq_one_letter_code
_entity_poly.pdbx_strand_id
1 'polypeptide(L)'
;MLLVYTHNIAPRLKYIFKQVCIRILNTEVEFTSKVEEFISHDSLKMSYTKQPLGNEFFIRSHDILFEQGLSDIDIVVHDWEETKCFFHIGDKCSLPFDIFAASFYLLSRYEEYLPHVKDEFGRFMAEDSLAYKHDFLDQPVVDIWAYKFKSALQQKFEDYTFAERSYKVRPVIDVPMAFYFLHKGTLRTIGGTFNDIVNFKFKRLYYRYLVLFRFKKDPYDTFTWIINRQKKLKEKFRVFFLIGNYSTFDKNISINRKKFVSLIKSVSDYCMVGLKASYFALEDFQQLKKEKT
;
A
#
# COMPACT_ATOMS: atom_id res chain seq x y z
N MET A 1 -14.74 -21.96 -1.17
CA MET A 1 -14.86 -20.75 -2.02
C MET A 1 -16.17 -20.07 -1.66
N LEU A 2 -16.18 -18.75 -1.50
CA LEU A 2 -17.37 -17.95 -1.23
C LEU A 2 -18.05 -17.58 -2.56
N LEU A 3 -19.29 -18.01 -2.76
CA LEU A 3 -20.11 -17.56 -3.89
C LEU A 3 -20.92 -16.31 -3.51
N VAL A 4 -20.72 -15.22 -4.24
CA VAL A 4 -21.42 -13.94 -4.01
C VAL A 4 -22.44 -13.71 -5.12
N TYR A 5 -23.72 -13.69 -4.75
CA TYR A 5 -24.78 -13.24 -5.65
C TYR A 5 -24.89 -11.72 -5.65
N THR A 6 -24.92 -11.11 -6.83
CA THR A 6 -25.17 -9.67 -7.03
C THR A 6 -25.92 -9.42 -8.33
N HIS A 7 -26.74 -8.38 -8.37
CA HIS A 7 -27.49 -8.00 -9.58
C HIS A 7 -26.58 -7.49 -10.72
N ASN A 8 -25.39 -7.00 -10.39
CA ASN A 8 -24.39 -6.53 -11.37
C ASN A 8 -22.97 -6.84 -10.87
N ILE A 9 -22.10 -7.36 -11.75
CA ILE A 9 -20.72 -7.71 -11.38
C ILE A 9 -19.75 -6.62 -11.83
N ALA A 10 -19.72 -5.52 -11.07
CA ALA A 10 -18.91 -4.35 -11.37
C ALA A 10 -17.41 -4.50 -11.00
N PRO A 11 -16.50 -3.72 -11.63
CA PRO A 11 -15.07 -3.76 -11.31
C PRO A 11 -14.73 -3.40 -9.85
N ARG A 12 -15.40 -2.39 -9.27
CA ARG A 12 -15.21 -1.98 -7.86
C ARG A 12 -15.57 -3.10 -6.90
N LEU A 13 -16.71 -3.77 -7.14
CA LEU A 13 -17.15 -4.95 -6.42
C LEU A 13 -16.10 -6.08 -6.51
N LYS A 14 -15.67 -6.46 -7.72
CA LYS A 14 -14.63 -7.50 -7.89
C LYS A 14 -13.35 -7.15 -7.16
N TYR A 15 -12.90 -5.90 -7.23
CA TYR A 15 -11.70 -5.44 -6.55
C TYR A 15 -11.82 -5.62 -5.03
N ILE A 16 -12.89 -5.11 -4.42
CA ILE A 16 -12.97 -5.07 -2.96
C ILE A 16 -13.24 -6.44 -2.35
N PHE A 17 -14.09 -7.25 -2.97
CA PHE A 17 -14.31 -8.63 -2.51
C PHE A 17 -13.04 -9.47 -2.63
N LYS A 18 -12.25 -9.31 -3.70
CA LYS A 18 -10.95 -10.00 -3.80
C LYS A 18 -9.96 -9.50 -2.75
N GLN A 19 -9.99 -8.21 -2.42
CA GLN A 19 -9.14 -7.66 -1.37
C GLN A 19 -9.51 -8.24 0.01
N VAL A 20 -10.79 -8.20 0.39
CA VAL A 20 -11.26 -8.75 1.67
C VAL A 20 -11.10 -10.27 1.72
N CYS A 21 -11.67 -11.00 0.76
CA CYS A 21 -11.72 -12.46 0.81
C CYS A 21 -10.35 -13.08 0.50
N ILE A 22 -9.71 -12.72 -0.61
CA ILE A 22 -8.47 -13.39 -1.05
C ILE A 22 -7.26 -12.81 -0.31
N ARG A 23 -7.08 -11.48 -0.33
CA ARG A 23 -5.83 -10.87 0.18
C ARG A 23 -5.75 -10.88 1.69
N ILE A 24 -6.83 -10.53 2.39
CA ILE A 24 -6.88 -10.50 3.85
C ILE A 24 -7.21 -11.90 4.40
N LEU A 25 -8.37 -12.47 4.02
CA LEU A 25 -8.88 -13.72 4.61
C LEU A 25 -8.37 -15.02 4.01
N ASN A 26 -7.61 -14.97 2.90
CA ASN A 26 -7.14 -16.16 2.18
C ASN A 26 -8.26 -17.15 1.79
N THR A 27 -9.42 -16.61 1.41
CA THR A 27 -10.62 -17.34 0.99
C THR A 27 -10.93 -16.99 -0.46
N GLU A 28 -11.05 -18.01 -1.32
CA GLU A 28 -11.43 -17.83 -2.71
C GLU A 28 -12.85 -17.26 -2.81
N VAL A 29 -13.09 -16.40 -3.81
CA VAL A 29 -14.39 -15.75 -4.03
C VAL A 29 -14.76 -15.76 -5.51
N GLU A 30 -16.01 -16.10 -5.78
CA GLU A 30 -16.65 -16.07 -7.10
C GLU A 30 -17.93 -15.25 -7.06
N PHE A 31 -18.38 -14.81 -8.24
CA PHE A 31 -19.52 -13.92 -8.38
C PHE A 31 -20.50 -14.50 -9.40
N THR A 32 -21.79 -14.47 -9.06
CA THR A 32 -22.86 -14.83 -9.99
C THR A 32 -23.96 -13.76 -9.96
N SER A 33 -24.62 -13.57 -11.09
CA SER A 33 -25.85 -12.78 -11.22
C SER A 33 -27.08 -13.65 -11.46
N LYS A 34 -26.92 -14.97 -11.48
CA LYS A 34 -28.00 -15.94 -11.67
C LYS A 34 -28.45 -16.47 -10.31
N VAL A 35 -29.74 -16.35 -10.04
CA VAL A 35 -30.32 -16.77 -8.76
C VAL A 35 -30.27 -18.30 -8.64
N GLU A 36 -30.42 -19.03 -9.74
CA GLU A 36 -30.41 -20.49 -9.78
C GLU A 36 -29.03 -21.07 -9.39
N GLU A 37 -27.95 -20.43 -9.83
CA GLU A 37 -26.58 -20.81 -9.45
C GLU A 37 -26.33 -20.53 -7.95
N PHE A 38 -26.91 -19.46 -7.41
CA PHE A 38 -26.80 -19.13 -5.99
C PHE A 38 -27.59 -20.09 -5.09
N ILE A 39 -28.82 -20.44 -5.49
CA ILE A 39 -29.68 -21.35 -4.73
C ILE A 39 -29.04 -22.74 -4.68
N SER A 40 -28.51 -23.25 -5.80
CA SER A 40 -27.91 -24.58 -5.91
C SER A 40 -26.52 -24.72 -5.27
N HIS A 41 -25.92 -23.63 -4.78
CA HIS A 41 -24.62 -23.68 -4.11
C HIS A 41 -24.77 -24.06 -2.64
N ASP A 42 -24.19 -25.19 -2.22
CA ASP A 42 -24.36 -25.71 -0.84
C ASP A 42 -23.22 -25.31 0.12
N SER A 43 -22.22 -24.59 -0.37
CA SER A 43 -21.11 -24.08 0.47
C SER A 43 -21.32 -22.61 0.85
N LEU A 44 -20.25 -21.97 1.34
CA LEU A 44 -20.20 -20.54 1.64
C LEU A 44 -20.85 -19.72 0.53
N LYS A 45 -21.97 -19.09 0.84
CA LYS A 45 -22.65 -18.18 -0.07
C LYS A 45 -23.21 -16.97 0.63
N MET A 46 -23.19 -15.85 -0.07
CA MET A 46 -23.83 -14.63 0.40
C MET A 46 -24.49 -13.86 -0.73
N SER A 47 -25.53 -13.10 -0.41
CA SER A 47 -26.15 -12.16 -1.33
C SER A 47 -25.67 -10.73 -0.99
N TYR A 48 -25.31 -10.00 -2.04
CA TYR A 48 -24.88 -8.61 -1.97
C TYR A 48 -25.71 -7.79 -2.96
N THR A 49 -26.89 -7.34 -2.50
CA THR A 49 -27.91 -6.71 -3.34
C THR A 49 -28.81 -5.81 -2.50
N LYS A 50 -29.90 -5.24 -3.05
CA LYS A 50 -30.79 -4.32 -2.32
C LYS A 50 -31.76 -5.02 -1.36
N GLN A 51 -32.13 -6.27 -1.62
CA GLN A 51 -33.10 -7.04 -0.84
C GLN A 51 -32.63 -8.48 -0.64
N PRO A 52 -32.90 -9.12 0.52
CA PRO A 52 -32.56 -10.51 0.75
C PRO A 52 -33.37 -11.44 -0.18
N LEU A 53 -32.78 -12.58 -0.53
CA LEU A 53 -33.43 -13.64 -1.29
C LEU A 53 -34.14 -14.67 -0.39
N GLY A 54 -33.76 -14.74 0.88
CA GLY A 54 -34.28 -15.70 1.86
C GLY A 54 -33.55 -15.58 3.20
N ASN A 55 -33.05 -16.71 3.71
CA ASN A 55 -32.32 -16.81 4.99
C ASN A 55 -30.81 -17.01 4.79
N GLU A 56 -30.26 -16.47 3.71
CA GLU A 56 -28.82 -16.48 3.42
C GLU A 56 -28.04 -15.48 4.27
N PHE A 57 -26.72 -15.51 4.15
CA PHE A 57 -25.88 -14.41 4.62
C PHE A 57 -26.09 -13.21 3.69
N PHE A 58 -26.76 -12.16 4.16
CA PHE A 58 -27.17 -11.02 3.34
C PHE A 58 -26.50 -9.73 3.81
N ILE A 59 -25.91 -9.00 2.88
CA ILE A 59 -25.46 -7.62 3.09
C ILE A 59 -26.15 -6.74 2.04
N ARG A 60 -26.86 -5.72 2.51
CA ARG A 60 -27.46 -4.74 1.62
C ARG A 60 -26.36 -3.93 0.93
N SER A 61 -26.42 -3.86 -0.40
CA SER A 61 -25.38 -3.22 -1.18
C SER A 61 -25.54 -1.71 -1.31
N HIS A 62 -24.44 -0.98 -1.13
CA HIS A 62 -24.31 0.44 -1.41
C HIS A 62 -23.99 0.70 -2.88
N ASP A 63 -24.50 1.81 -3.43
CA ASP A 63 -24.41 2.13 -4.87
C ASP A 63 -22.99 2.46 -5.35
N ILE A 64 -22.13 2.94 -4.44
CA ILE A 64 -20.71 3.26 -4.73
C ILE A 64 -19.95 2.11 -5.42
N LEU A 65 -20.31 0.85 -5.18
CA LEU A 65 -19.65 -0.30 -5.84
C LEU A 65 -20.13 -0.56 -7.27
N PHE A 66 -21.23 0.06 -7.70
CA PHE A 66 -21.83 -0.11 -9.03
C PHE A 66 -21.79 1.17 -9.87
N GLU A 67 -21.52 2.32 -9.25
CA GLU A 67 -21.39 3.61 -9.92
C GLU A 67 -20.16 3.71 -10.84
N GLN A 68 -20.32 4.52 -11.89
CA GLN A 68 -19.22 5.02 -12.72
C GLN A 68 -18.96 6.49 -12.39
N GLY A 69 -17.69 6.87 -12.24
CA GLY A 69 -17.31 8.23 -11.85
C GLY A 69 -17.29 8.44 -10.35
N LEU A 70 -17.29 9.71 -9.94
CA LEU A 70 -17.17 10.12 -8.55
C LEU A 70 -18.39 10.96 -8.19
N SER A 71 -18.99 10.61 -7.06
CA SER A 71 -20.08 11.32 -6.40
C SER A 71 -19.59 11.77 -5.03
N ASP A 72 -20.06 12.95 -4.61
CA ASP A 72 -19.90 13.38 -3.22
C ASP A 72 -20.88 12.60 -2.34
N ILE A 73 -20.39 12.07 -1.23
CA ILE A 73 -21.13 11.15 -0.36
C ILE A 73 -21.02 11.66 1.06
N ASP A 74 -22.16 11.97 1.66
CA ASP A 74 -22.22 12.29 3.08
C ASP A 74 -22.09 11.01 3.91
N ILE A 75 -21.06 10.96 4.75
CA ILE A 75 -20.70 9.77 5.53
C ILE A 75 -20.90 10.04 7.00
N VAL A 76 -21.83 9.30 7.59
CA VAL A 76 -22.02 9.25 9.03
C VAL A 76 -21.24 8.07 9.60
N VAL A 77 -20.27 8.38 10.47
CA VAL A 77 -19.45 7.38 11.16
C VAL A 77 -20.08 7.02 12.50
N HIS A 78 -20.12 5.72 12.79
CA HIS A 78 -20.63 5.14 14.02
C HIS A 78 -19.57 4.28 14.70
N ASP A 79 -19.78 4.02 15.99
CA ASP A 79 -19.01 3.02 16.73
C ASP A 79 -19.52 1.61 16.42
N TRP A 80 -18.60 0.67 16.20
CA TRP A 80 -18.88 -0.75 16.11
C TRP A 80 -17.90 -1.51 17.00
N GLU A 81 -18.34 -1.80 18.22
CA GLU A 81 -17.52 -2.43 19.27
C GLU A 81 -16.23 -1.64 19.50
N GLU A 82 -15.06 -2.23 19.24
CA GLU A 82 -13.74 -1.59 19.39
C GLU A 82 -13.26 -0.79 18.16
N THR A 83 -14.08 -0.72 17.10
CA THR A 83 -13.73 -0.02 15.86
C THR A 83 -14.83 0.96 15.43
N LYS A 84 -14.65 1.61 14.28
CA LYS A 84 -15.63 2.49 13.65
C LYS A 84 -16.27 1.80 12.46
N CYS A 85 -17.44 2.24 12.04
CA CYS A 85 -18.08 1.81 10.79
C CYS A 85 -18.88 2.95 10.16
N PHE A 86 -19.20 2.80 8.87
CA PHE A 86 -20.05 3.73 8.13
C PHE A 86 -20.70 3.01 6.94
N PHE A 87 -21.65 3.66 6.26
CA PHE A 87 -22.61 2.99 5.37
C PHE A 87 -23.49 1.98 6.10
N HIS A 88 -24.10 2.42 7.20
CA HIS A 88 -25.01 1.61 8.01
C HIS A 88 -26.13 1.01 7.13
N ILE A 89 -26.40 -0.28 7.35
CA ILE A 89 -27.44 -1.02 6.64
C ILE A 89 -28.47 -1.52 7.66
N GLY A 90 -29.75 -1.52 7.28
CA GLY A 90 -30.83 -1.82 8.23
C GLY A 90 -30.79 -3.25 8.80
N ASP A 91 -31.56 -3.48 9.86
CA ASP A 91 -31.51 -4.65 10.76
C ASP A 91 -31.69 -6.04 10.11
N LYS A 92 -32.10 -6.10 8.85
CA LYS A 92 -32.28 -7.38 8.11
C LYS A 92 -30.96 -7.94 7.57
N CYS A 93 -29.83 -7.30 7.82
CA CYS A 93 -28.53 -7.71 7.28
C CYS A 93 -27.72 -8.50 8.30
N SER A 94 -26.80 -9.33 7.83
CA SER A 94 -25.91 -10.13 8.67
C SER A 94 -24.79 -9.31 9.33
N LEU A 95 -24.61 -8.05 8.92
CA LEU A 95 -23.68 -7.07 9.51
C LEU A 95 -24.38 -5.71 9.65
N PRO A 96 -23.92 -4.81 10.54
CA PRO A 96 -24.57 -3.52 10.79
C PRO A 96 -24.31 -2.47 9.68
N PHE A 97 -23.35 -2.70 8.80
CA PHE A 97 -23.00 -1.78 7.71
C PHE A 97 -22.47 -2.55 6.50
N ASP A 98 -22.41 -1.86 5.37
CA ASP A 98 -21.81 -2.37 4.15
C ASP A 98 -20.28 -2.32 4.24
N ILE A 99 -19.70 -3.38 4.79
CA ILE A 99 -18.26 -3.57 4.90
C ILE A 99 -17.53 -3.41 3.55
N PHE A 100 -18.13 -3.85 2.45
CA PHE A 100 -17.46 -3.84 1.15
C PHE A 100 -17.44 -2.43 0.57
N ALA A 101 -18.53 -1.69 0.68
CA ALA A 101 -18.56 -0.28 0.29
C ALA A 101 -17.61 0.56 1.15
N ALA A 102 -17.64 0.38 2.48
CA ALA A 102 -16.81 1.14 3.40
C ALA A 102 -15.32 0.85 3.18
N SER A 103 -14.97 -0.43 2.99
CA SER A 103 -13.60 -0.82 2.67
C SER A 103 -13.14 -0.28 1.32
N PHE A 104 -14.02 -0.27 0.31
CA PHE A 104 -13.70 0.31 -0.99
C PHE A 104 -13.40 1.80 -0.87
N TYR A 105 -14.23 2.54 -0.14
CA TYR A 105 -14.05 3.98 0.08
C TYR A 105 -12.67 4.30 0.67
N LEU A 106 -12.29 3.61 1.74
CA LEU A 106 -10.99 3.82 2.40
C LEU A 106 -9.81 3.33 1.56
N LEU A 107 -9.86 2.11 1.01
CA LEU A 107 -8.72 1.51 0.30
C LEU A 107 -8.47 2.12 -1.07
N SER A 108 -9.53 2.59 -1.74
CA SER A 108 -9.37 3.34 -2.98
C SER A 108 -8.88 4.76 -2.75
N ARG A 109 -8.87 5.24 -1.49
CA ARG A 109 -8.62 6.64 -1.15
C ARG A 109 -9.58 7.56 -1.88
N TYR A 110 -10.87 7.20 -1.86
CA TYR A 110 -11.92 7.84 -2.65
C TYR A 110 -11.95 9.37 -2.45
N GLU A 111 -11.72 9.82 -1.22
CA GLU A 111 -11.61 11.23 -0.82
C GLU A 111 -10.56 12.02 -1.61
N GLU A 112 -9.44 11.39 -1.98
CA GLU A 112 -8.35 12.05 -2.71
C GLU A 112 -8.71 12.37 -4.16
N TYR A 113 -9.80 11.80 -4.67
CA TYR A 113 -10.31 12.13 -6.00
C TYR A 113 -11.38 13.22 -6.01
N LEU A 114 -11.94 13.56 -4.85
CA LEU A 114 -12.88 14.67 -4.70
C LEU A 114 -12.13 16.01 -4.62
N PRO A 115 -12.78 17.15 -4.85
CA PRO A 115 -12.15 18.46 -4.66
C PRO A 115 -11.64 18.62 -3.22
N HIS A 116 -10.33 18.85 -3.07
CA HIS A 116 -9.66 19.01 -1.78
C HIS A 116 -8.52 20.02 -1.86
N VAL A 117 -8.10 20.52 -0.70
CA VAL A 117 -6.91 21.37 -0.57
C VAL A 117 -5.67 20.48 -0.58
N LYS A 118 -4.70 20.83 -1.41
CA LYS A 118 -3.46 20.09 -1.56
C LYS A 118 -2.34 20.77 -0.79
N ASP A 119 -1.40 19.97 -0.31
CA ASP A 119 -0.15 20.48 0.24
C ASP A 119 0.81 21.03 -0.84
N GLU A 120 1.98 21.51 -0.41
CA GLU A 120 3.03 22.04 -1.31
C GLU A 120 3.54 21.03 -2.35
N PHE A 121 3.24 19.74 -2.16
CA PHE A 121 3.61 18.63 -3.05
C PHE A 121 2.41 18.08 -3.84
N GLY A 122 1.24 18.74 -3.77
CA GLY A 122 0.05 18.31 -4.51
C GLY A 122 -0.71 17.15 -3.87
N ARG A 123 -0.41 16.80 -2.62
CA ARG A 123 -0.96 15.63 -1.91
C ARG A 123 -2.19 16.00 -1.08
N PHE A 124 -3.04 15.01 -0.84
CA PHE A 124 -4.16 15.10 0.10
C PHE A 124 -3.64 15.14 1.55
N MET A 125 -4.20 16.05 2.36
CA MET A 125 -3.84 16.21 3.77
C MET A 125 -4.49 15.13 4.63
N ALA A 126 -3.73 14.50 5.53
CA ALA A 126 -4.26 13.44 6.39
C ALA A 126 -5.40 13.98 7.28
N GLU A 127 -5.27 15.23 7.72
CA GLU A 127 -6.22 15.95 8.58
C GLU A 127 -7.61 16.09 7.94
N ASP A 128 -7.67 16.09 6.61
CA ASP A 128 -8.91 16.18 5.86
C ASP A 128 -9.61 14.83 5.69
N SER A 129 -8.94 13.71 5.98
CA SER A 129 -9.53 12.37 5.86
C SER A 129 -10.63 12.13 6.90
N LEU A 130 -11.64 11.36 6.50
CA LEU A 130 -12.66 10.80 7.38
C LEU A 130 -12.02 10.08 8.59
N ALA A 131 -10.95 9.33 8.34
CA ALA A 131 -10.25 8.57 9.36
C ALA A 131 -9.58 9.45 10.43
N TYR A 132 -9.00 10.58 10.03
CA TYR A 132 -8.44 11.55 10.99
C TYR A 132 -9.55 12.28 11.75
N LYS A 133 -10.58 12.77 11.04
CA LYS A 133 -11.71 13.52 11.63
C LYS A 133 -12.49 12.73 12.67
N HIS A 134 -12.52 11.40 12.55
CA HIS A 134 -13.22 10.50 13.47
C HIS A 134 -12.29 9.60 14.30
N ASP A 135 -11.00 9.97 14.41
CA ASP A 135 -10.02 9.34 15.30
C ASP A 135 -9.85 7.82 15.14
N PHE A 136 -9.79 7.36 13.88
CA PHE A 136 -9.52 5.96 13.55
C PHE A 136 -8.38 5.77 12.53
N LEU A 137 -7.64 6.84 12.22
CA LEU A 137 -6.53 6.81 11.26
C LEU A 137 -5.45 5.77 11.60
N ASP A 138 -5.18 5.59 12.89
CA ASP A 138 -4.15 4.66 13.39
C ASP A 138 -4.65 3.20 13.50
N GLN A 139 -5.93 2.94 13.20
CA GLN A 139 -6.50 1.60 13.24
C GLN A 139 -6.56 0.96 11.85
N PRO A 140 -6.18 -0.33 11.70
CA PRO A 140 -6.35 -1.07 10.45
C PRO A 140 -7.81 -1.54 10.31
N VAL A 141 -8.75 -0.59 10.24
CA VAL A 141 -10.20 -0.86 10.33
C VAL A 141 -10.68 -1.87 9.29
N VAL A 142 -10.16 -1.82 8.06
CA VAL A 142 -10.55 -2.76 7.00
C VAL A 142 -10.13 -4.20 7.32
N ASP A 143 -8.95 -4.41 7.89
CA ASP A 143 -8.51 -5.73 8.35
C ASP A 143 -9.38 -6.20 9.51
N ILE A 144 -9.65 -5.34 10.50
CA ILE A 144 -10.54 -5.63 11.64
C ILE A 144 -11.92 -6.06 11.12
N TRP A 145 -12.51 -5.29 10.22
CA TRP A 145 -13.81 -5.59 9.63
C TRP A 145 -13.79 -6.91 8.87
N ALA A 146 -12.74 -7.19 8.09
CA ALA A 146 -12.62 -8.45 7.37
C ALA A 146 -12.62 -9.65 8.32
N TYR A 147 -11.90 -9.57 9.44
CA TYR A 147 -11.92 -10.64 10.45
C TYR A 147 -13.26 -10.75 11.16
N LYS A 148 -13.96 -9.64 11.45
CA LYS A 148 -15.33 -9.68 11.97
C LYS A 148 -16.32 -10.28 10.95
N PHE A 149 -16.18 -9.97 9.65
CA PHE A 149 -16.94 -10.61 8.57
C PHE A 149 -16.68 -12.11 8.49
N LYS A 150 -15.41 -12.55 8.61
CA LYS A 150 -15.07 -13.98 8.71
C LYS A 150 -15.77 -14.63 9.90
N SER A 151 -15.75 -14.00 11.08
CA SER A 151 -16.43 -14.51 12.27
C SER A 151 -17.95 -14.62 12.06
N ALA A 152 -18.59 -13.63 11.45
CA ALA A 152 -20.01 -13.66 11.13
C ALA A 152 -20.35 -14.78 10.12
N LEU A 153 -19.51 -14.98 9.10
CA LEU A 153 -19.65 -16.12 8.18
C LEU A 153 -19.50 -17.46 8.90
N GLN A 154 -18.52 -17.59 9.80
CA GLN A 154 -18.32 -18.83 10.58
C GLN A 154 -19.54 -19.17 11.44
N GLN A 155 -20.21 -18.17 12.01
CA GLN A 155 -21.44 -18.38 12.79
C GLN A 155 -22.59 -18.90 11.93
N LYS A 156 -22.66 -18.51 10.65
CA LYS A 156 -23.71 -18.98 9.73
C LYS A 156 -23.36 -20.32 9.08
N PHE A 157 -22.08 -20.57 8.84
CA PHE A 157 -21.54 -21.76 8.17
C PHE A 157 -20.59 -22.49 9.13
N GLU A 158 -21.14 -23.05 10.21
CA GLU A 158 -20.37 -23.64 11.32
C GLU A 158 -19.40 -24.75 10.87
N ASP A 159 -19.79 -25.55 9.88
CA ASP A 159 -19.00 -26.66 9.34
C ASP A 159 -17.85 -26.20 8.42
N TYR A 160 -17.82 -24.93 7.98
CA TYR A 160 -16.79 -24.46 7.08
C TYR A 160 -15.50 -24.15 7.85
N THR A 161 -14.38 -24.73 7.42
CA THR A 161 -13.06 -24.42 7.99
C THR A 161 -12.31 -23.42 7.12
N PHE A 162 -12.08 -22.21 7.65
CA PHE A 162 -11.26 -21.22 6.96
C PHE A 162 -9.76 -21.53 7.07
N ALA A 163 -9.03 -21.24 6.01
CA ALA A 163 -7.57 -21.35 6.02
C ALA A 163 -6.95 -20.40 7.05
N GLU A 164 -6.00 -20.94 7.84
CA GLU A 164 -5.18 -20.13 8.73
C GLU A 164 -4.02 -19.49 7.99
N ARG A 165 -3.69 -18.26 8.38
CA ARG A 165 -2.54 -17.54 7.84
C ARG A 165 -1.39 -17.57 8.83
N SER A 166 -0.21 -17.93 8.33
CA SER A 166 1.03 -17.70 9.07
C SER A 166 1.51 -16.27 8.82
N TYR A 167 1.78 -15.56 9.90
CA TYR A 167 2.41 -14.24 9.85
C TYR A 167 3.81 -14.37 9.21
N LYS A 168 4.13 -13.46 8.29
CA LYS A 168 5.44 -13.42 7.61
C LYS A 168 5.95 -11.98 7.55
N VAL A 169 7.17 -11.77 8.00
CA VAL A 169 7.88 -10.50 7.86
C VAL A 169 8.61 -10.47 6.52
N ARG A 170 8.37 -9.44 5.72
CA ARG A 170 9.05 -9.20 4.44
C ARG A 170 9.71 -7.83 4.45
N PRO A 171 10.99 -7.72 4.84
CA PRO A 171 11.67 -6.43 4.91
C PRO A 171 11.76 -5.77 3.55
N VAL A 172 11.31 -4.52 3.50
CA VAL A 172 11.43 -3.62 2.34
C VAL A 172 12.40 -2.51 2.71
N ILE A 173 13.44 -2.35 1.89
CA ILE A 173 14.50 -1.36 2.09
C ILE A 173 14.43 -0.38 0.93
N ASP A 174 14.15 0.88 1.25
CA ASP A 174 14.16 1.97 0.30
C ASP A 174 15.54 2.65 0.27
N VAL A 175 16.12 2.79 -0.92
CA VAL A 175 17.45 3.35 -1.13
C VAL A 175 17.34 4.60 -2.02
N PRO A 176 16.97 5.76 -1.45
CA PRO A 176 16.97 7.03 -2.17
C PRO A 176 18.39 7.48 -2.53
N MET A 177 19.39 7.09 -1.74
CA MET A 177 20.78 7.46 -1.96
C MET A 177 21.73 6.43 -1.37
N ALA A 178 22.59 5.84 -2.21
CA ALA A 178 23.54 4.82 -1.77
C ALA A 178 24.79 5.38 -1.05
N PHE A 179 25.19 6.61 -1.38
CA PHE A 179 26.36 7.24 -0.78
C PHE A 179 26.10 8.71 -0.50
N TYR A 180 26.49 9.17 0.68
CA TYR A 180 26.29 10.56 1.08
C TYR A 180 27.39 11.50 0.54
N PHE A 181 28.64 11.04 0.45
CA PHE A 181 29.76 11.80 -0.11
C PHE A 181 30.38 11.10 -1.32
N LEU A 182 30.56 9.79 -1.25
CA LEU A 182 31.25 9.04 -2.30
C LEU A 182 30.46 9.02 -3.61
N HIS A 183 31.18 8.88 -4.73
CA HIS A 183 30.62 8.63 -6.06
C HIS A 183 29.63 9.70 -6.60
N LYS A 184 29.51 10.86 -5.93
CA LYS A 184 28.67 11.99 -6.37
C LYS A 184 29.26 12.76 -7.55
N GLY A 185 30.52 12.56 -7.90
CA GLY A 185 31.19 13.30 -8.97
C GLY A 185 31.86 14.58 -8.46
N THR A 186 32.81 15.10 -9.25
CA THR A 186 33.71 16.19 -8.86
C THR A 186 32.96 17.50 -8.64
N LEU A 187 32.12 17.92 -9.59
CA LEU A 187 31.34 19.16 -9.48
C LEU A 187 30.47 19.21 -8.22
N ARG A 188 29.74 18.12 -7.90
CA ARG A 188 28.93 18.03 -6.68
C ARG A 188 29.78 18.02 -5.40
N THR A 189 31.00 17.50 -5.47
CA THR A 189 31.93 17.50 -4.34
C THR A 189 32.45 18.91 -4.08
N ILE A 190 32.88 19.62 -5.13
CA ILE A 190 33.36 21.01 -5.05
C ILE A 190 32.24 21.94 -4.56
N GLY A 191 31.06 21.89 -5.17
CA GLY A 191 29.91 22.69 -4.73
C GLY A 191 29.49 22.35 -3.30
N GLY A 192 29.55 21.08 -2.91
CA GLY A 192 29.31 20.65 -1.54
C GLY A 192 30.34 21.20 -0.54
N THR A 193 31.63 21.22 -0.91
CA THR A 193 32.70 21.82 -0.11
C THR A 193 32.50 23.32 0.04
N PHE A 194 32.26 24.04 -1.05
CA PHE A 194 32.01 25.48 -1.01
C PHE A 194 30.80 25.81 -0.12
N ASN A 195 29.70 25.08 -0.29
CA ASN A 195 28.53 25.22 0.55
C ASN A 195 28.82 24.92 2.03
N ASP A 196 29.65 23.93 2.34
CA ASP A 196 30.03 23.62 3.72
C ASP A 196 30.91 24.72 4.33
N ILE A 197 31.75 25.41 3.55
CA ILE A 197 32.57 26.55 3.98
C ILE A 197 31.70 27.79 4.22
N VAL A 198 30.88 28.18 3.23
CA VAL A 198 30.04 29.40 3.31
C VAL A 198 29.04 29.33 4.45
N ASN A 199 28.51 28.14 4.75
CA ASN A 199 27.58 27.95 5.88
C ASN A 199 28.29 27.60 7.20
N PHE A 200 29.61 27.77 7.30
CA PHE A 200 30.42 27.48 8.50
C PHE A 200 30.25 26.04 9.06
N LYS A 201 29.96 25.06 8.19
CA LYS A 201 29.76 23.64 8.53
C LYS A 201 31.08 22.87 8.58
N PHE A 202 32.07 23.38 9.33
CA PHE A 202 33.43 22.82 9.37
C PHE A 202 33.49 21.35 9.79
N LYS A 203 32.64 20.92 10.74
CA LYS A 203 32.55 19.50 11.14
C LYS A 203 32.15 18.60 9.97
N ARG A 204 31.19 19.05 9.14
CA ARG A 204 30.74 18.32 7.95
C ARG A 204 31.81 18.32 6.86
N LEU A 205 32.49 19.44 6.69
CA LEU A 205 33.63 19.57 5.77
C LEU A 205 34.75 18.58 6.13
N TYR A 206 35.17 18.55 7.39
CA TYR A 206 36.17 17.61 7.89
C TYR A 206 35.73 16.16 7.64
N TYR A 207 34.50 15.82 8.02
CA TYR A 207 33.95 14.48 7.83
C TYR A 207 33.88 14.09 6.33
N ARG A 208 33.49 15.01 5.45
CA ARG A 208 33.46 14.81 3.99
C ARG A 208 34.82 14.33 3.50
N TYR A 209 35.89 15.02 3.87
CA TYR A 209 37.23 14.67 3.41
C TYR A 209 37.76 13.38 4.05
N LEU A 210 37.43 13.09 5.31
CA LEU A 210 37.72 11.77 5.89
C LEU A 210 37.09 10.64 5.08
N VAL A 211 35.84 10.82 4.62
CA VAL A 211 35.16 9.82 3.78
C VAL A 211 35.75 9.76 2.37
N LEU A 212 36.01 10.91 1.73
CA LEU A 212 36.56 10.96 0.37
C LEU A 212 37.96 10.34 0.30
N PHE A 213 38.80 10.58 1.31
CA PHE A 213 40.13 9.97 1.45
C PHE A 213 40.11 8.56 2.05
N ARG A 214 38.93 7.99 2.31
CA ARG A 214 38.74 6.62 2.82
C ARG A 214 39.24 6.36 4.24
N PHE A 215 39.57 7.41 5.01
CA PHE A 215 39.82 7.30 6.45
C PHE A 215 38.56 6.98 7.26
N LYS A 216 37.37 7.21 6.69
CA LYS A 216 36.09 6.85 7.30
C LYS A 216 35.13 6.26 6.27
N LYS A 217 34.24 5.37 6.73
CA LYS A 217 33.16 4.81 5.89
C LYS A 217 32.12 5.91 5.58
N ASP A 218 31.60 5.89 4.36
CA ASP A 218 30.45 6.72 4.02
C ASP A 218 29.24 6.33 4.88
N PRO A 219 28.55 7.29 5.51
CA PRO A 219 27.47 6.98 6.46
C PRO A 219 26.28 6.29 5.80
N TYR A 220 26.10 6.41 4.48
CA TYR A 220 25.00 5.75 3.75
C TYR A 220 25.41 4.39 3.16
N ASP A 221 26.70 4.06 3.18
CA ASP A 221 27.19 2.76 2.73
C ASP A 221 26.94 1.68 3.81
N THR A 222 25.69 1.21 3.90
CA THR A 222 25.24 0.19 4.86
C THR A 222 25.07 -1.19 4.24
N PHE A 223 25.34 -1.34 2.94
CA PHE A 223 24.99 -2.53 2.16
C PHE A 223 25.69 -3.81 2.60
N THR A 224 26.94 -3.73 3.08
CA THR A 224 27.62 -4.88 3.69
C THR A 224 26.84 -5.44 4.88
N TRP A 225 26.29 -4.57 5.73
CA TRP A 225 25.48 -4.97 6.87
C TRP A 225 24.15 -5.57 6.42
N ILE A 226 23.50 -4.96 5.41
CA ILE A 226 22.24 -5.46 4.82
C ILE A 226 22.45 -6.88 4.26
N ILE A 227 23.49 -7.09 3.46
CA ILE A 227 23.82 -8.40 2.86
C ILE A 227 24.13 -9.43 3.96
N ASN A 228 24.93 -9.06 4.96
CA ASN A 228 25.25 -9.96 6.06
C ASN A 228 24.02 -10.34 6.90
N ARG A 229 23.03 -9.45 7.02
CA ARG A 229 21.76 -9.74 7.68
C ARG A 229 20.89 -10.66 6.80
N GLN A 230 20.80 -10.38 5.50
CA GLN A 230 20.08 -11.21 4.54
C GLN A 230 20.57 -12.66 4.55
N LYS A 231 21.89 -12.88 4.60
CA LYS A 231 22.49 -14.24 4.63
C LYS A 231 22.01 -15.11 5.79
N LYS A 232 21.50 -14.51 6.88
CA LYS A 232 20.99 -15.22 8.05
C LYS A 232 19.51 -15.59 7.94
N LEU A 233 18.82 -15.11 6.91
CA LEU A 233 17.38 -15.26 6.74
C LEU A 233 17.07 -16.03 5.47
N LYS A 234 16.03 -16.88 5.52
CA LYS A 234 15.57 -17.67 4.37
C LYS A 234 14.87 -16.79 3.32
N GLU A 235 14.06 -15.85 3.78
CA GLU A 235 13.31 -14.93 2.92
C GLU A 235 14.20 -13.78 2.45
N LYS A 236 14.13 -13.45 1.16
CA LYS A 236 14.91 -12.35 0.57
C LYS A 236 14.28 -10.98 0.87
N PHE A 237 15.12 -10.04 1.28
CA PHE A 237 14.80 -8.62 1.39
C PHE A 237 14.48 -8.06 0.02
N ARG A 238 13.61 -7.05 -0.01
CA ARG A 238 13.31 -6.26 -1.21
C ARG A 238 13.98 -4.91 -1.09
N VAL A 239 14.95 -4.64 -1.95
CA VAL A 239 15.75 -3.41 -1.93
C VAL A 239 15.42 -2.59 -3.17
N PHE A 240 14.88 -1.39 -2.97
CA PHE A 240 14.50 -0.50 -4.07
C PHE A 240 15.52 0.61 -4.24
N PHE A 241 16.17 0.68 -5.40
CA PHE A 241 17.19 1.70 -5.70
C PHE A 241 16.63 2.82 -6.55
N LEU A 242 16.95 4.06 -6.16
CA LEU A 242 16.67 5.23 -6.98
C LEU A 242 17.70 5.37 -8.11
N ILE A 243 17.27 5.11 -9.34
CA ILE A 243 18.12 5.23 -10.54
C ILE A 243 17.70 6.36 -11.50
N GLY A 244 16.70 7.17 -11.12
CA GLY A 244 16.26 8.34 -11.88
C GLY A 244 17.35 9.38 -12.12
N ASN A 245 17.04 10.43 -12.87
CA ASN A 245 18.00 11.51 -13.06
C ASN A 245 18.10 12.40 -11.82
N TYR A 246 19.25 13.06 -11.67
CA TYR A 246 19.44 14.04 -10.61
C TYR A 246 18.46 15.21 -10.78
N SER A 247 17.76 15.56 -9.71
CA SER A 247 16.81 16.67 -9.68
C SER A 247 16.90 17.47 -8.38
N THR A 248 16.04 18.47 -8.24
CA THR A 248 15.81 19.21 -6.98
C THR A 248 15.37 18.29 -5.85
N PHE A 249 14.54 17.29 -6.16
CA PHE A 249 13.98 16.33 -5.21
C PHE A 249 14.88 15.09 -5.04
N ASP A 250 15.49 14.62 -6.12
CA ASP A 250 16.23 13.37 -6.18
C ASP A 250 17.74 13.60 -6.33
N LYS A 251 18.48 13.41 -5.24
CA LYS A 251 19.94 13.66 -5.20
C LYS A 251 20.76 12.40 -5.45
N ASN A 252 20.30 11.54 -6.34
CA ASN A 252 20.84 10.19 -6.52
C ASN A 252 22.19 10.16 -7.27
N ILE A 253 22.69 8.95 -7.51
CA ILE A 253 23.97 8.71 -8.20
C ILE A 253 23.65 8.25 -9.61
N SER A 254 24.30 8.87 -10.60
CA SER A 254 24.12 8.50 -12.01
C SER A 254 24.46 7.03 -12.23
N ILE A 255 23.59 6.33 -12.98
CA ILE A 255 23.76 4.93 -13.36
C ILE A 255 25.02 4.70 -14.22
N ASN A 256 25.57 5.74 -14.84
CA ASN A 256 26.84 5.69 -15.56
C ASN A 256 28.05 5.42 -14.64
N ARG A 257 27.87 5.49 -13.32
CA ARG A 257 28.93 5.19 -12.34
C ARG A 257 29.03 3.68 -12.11
N LYS A 258 30.10 3.08 -12.65
CA LYS A 258 30.43 1.65 -12.47
C LYS A 258 30.35 1.17 -11.01
N LYS A 259 30.78 1.98 -10.05
CA LYS A 259 30.73 1.64 -8.61
C LYS A 259 29.29 1.53 -8.08
N PHE A 260 28.37 2.36 -8.56
CA PHE A 260 26.96 2.29 -8.18
C PHE A 260 26.29 1.07 -8.80
N VAL A 261 26.53 0.80 -10.10
CA VAL A 261 26.04 -0.42 -10.77
C VAL A 261 26.58 -1.68 -10.10
N SER A 262 27.88 -1.70 -9.77
CA SER A 262 28.51 -2.83 -9.07
C SER A 262 27.89 -3.05 -7.69
N LEU A 263 27.53 -1.98 -6.97
CA LEU A 263 26.85 -2.08 -5.69
C LEU A 263 25.47 -2.73 -5.85
N ILE A 264 24.65 -2.24 -6.80
CA ILE A 264 23.32 -2.80 -7.06
C ILE A 264 23.43 -4.29 -7.41
N LYS A 265 24.38 -4.67 -8.29
CA LYS A 265 24.65 -6.07 -8.63
C LYS A 265 25.01 -6.91 -7.40
N SER A 266 25.94 -6.41 -6.57
CA SER A 266 26.33 -7.13 -5.35
C SER A 266 25.17 -7.32 -4.35
N VAL A 267 24.21 -6.39 -4.33
CA VAL A 267 23.00 -6.52 -3.50
C VAL A 267 22.02 -7.50 -4.14
N SER A 268 21.88 -7.51 -5.47
CA SER A 268 20.99 -8.43 -6.19
C SER A 268 21.40 -9.90 -6.09
N ASP A 269 22.68 -10.18 -5.83
CA ASP A 269 23.15 -11.56 -5.58
C ASP A 269 22.48 -12.18 -4.34
N TYR A 270 22.07 -11.35 -3.37
CA TYR A 270 21.52 -11.81 -2.09
C TYR A 270 20.06 -11.40 -1.85
N CYS A 271 19.63 -10.25 -2.39
CA CYS A 271 18.32 -9.65 -2.17
C CYS A 271 17.51 -9.58 -3.48
N MET A 272 16.20 -9.42 -3.37
CA MET A 272 15.39 -8.97 -4.51
C MET A 272 15.62 -7.47 -4.69
N VAL A 273 15.95 -7.05 -5.90
CA VAL A 273 16.18 -5.64 -6.23
C VAL A 273 15.05 -5.11 -7.11
N GLY A 274 14.56 -3.91 -6.80
CA GLY A 274 13.55 -3.20 -7.57
C GLY A 274 13.91 -1.74 -7.84
N LEU A 275 13.10 -1.10 -8.67
CA LEU A 275 13.20 0.33 -8.97
C LEU A 275 12.45 1.13 -7.91
N LYS A 276 13.13 2.09 -7.28
CA LYS A 276 12.46 3.21 -6.61
C LYS A 276 12.19 4.29 -7.66
N ALA A 277 10.93 4.62 -7.90
CA ALA A 277 10.55 5.70 -8.80
C ALA A 277 11.10 7.05 -8.30
N SER A 278 11.60 7.87 -9.21
CA SER A 278 11.92 9.28 -8.92
C SER A 278 10.66 10.10 -8.67
N TYR A 279 10.83 11.28 -8.08
CA TYR A 279 9.74 12.22 -7.82
C TYR A 279 8.96 12.53 -9.11
N PHE A 280 9.66 12.83 -10.20
CA PHE A 280 9.02 13.15 -11.48
C PHE A 280 8.39 11.94 -12.16
N ALA A 281 8.89 10.72 -11.90
CA ALA A 281 8.29 9.49 -12.41
C ALA A 281 6.96 9.14 -11.73
N LEU A 282 6.58 9.81 -10.63
CA LEU A 282 5.28 9.63 -9.99
C LEU A 282 4.13 10.16 -10.85
N GLU A 283 4.36 11.27 -11.56
CA GLU A 283 3.36 11.93 -12.41
C GLU A 283 3.56 11.65 -13.91
N ASP A 284 4.79 11.32 -14.32
CA ASP A 284 5.11 11.04 -15.73
C ASP A 284 5.40 9.54 -15.96
N PHE A 285 4.44 8.85 -16.56
CA PHE A 285 4.56 7.44 -16.92
C PHE A 285 5.66 7.17 -17.97
N GLN A 286 5.96 8.12 -18.86
CA GLN A 286 7.06 7.98 -19.82
C GLN A 286 8.41 8.09 -19.11
N GLN A 287 8.52 8.96 -18.11
CA GLN A 287 9.71 9.04 -17.26
C GLN A 287 9.89 7.73 -16.48
N LEU A 288 8.83 7.16 -15.90
CA LEU A 288 8.90 5.86 -15.23
C LEU A 288 9.37 4.73 -16.16
N LYS A 289 8.89 4.71 -17.41
CA LYS A 289 9.35 3.75 -18.44
C LYS A 289 10.84 3.91 -18.75
N LYS A 290 11.32 5.15 -18.88
CA LYS A 290 12.74 5.44 -19.10
C LYS A 290 13.60 4.96 -17.92
N GLU A 291 13.13 5.13 -16.70
CA GLU A 291 13.85 4.69 -15.50
C GLU A 291 13.86 3.18 -15.32
N LYS A 292 12.86 2.47 -15.86
CA LYS A 292 12.80 1.00 -15.81
C LYS A 292 13.74 0.33 -16.82
N THR A 293 14.11 1.02 -17.89
CA THR A 293 14.85 0.46 -19.04
C THR A 293 16.35 0.69 -18.87
#